data_AF-A0AAU1P9D1-F1
#
_entry.id   AF-A0AAU1P9D1-F1
#
_cell.length_a   1.000
_cell.length_b   1.000
_cell.length_c   1.000
_cell.angle_alpha   90.00
_cell.angle_beta   90.00
_cell.angle_gamma   90.00
#
_symmetry.space_group_name_H-M   'P 1'
#
loop_
_entity.id
_entity.type
_entity.pdbx_description
1 polymer ?
#
loop_
_entity_poly.entity_id
_entity_poly.type
_entity_poly.pdbx_seq_one_letter_code
_entity_poly.pdbx_strand_id
1 'polypeptide(L)'
;MSRSAYYAWQAARPARRVRQRAEDELVDQIRVLHAGSRGAYGAPRIHAALRRAERVVNEKRVERLMREHRIGRATRRRRVGLTRRRSGRSLPPT
;
A
#
# COMPACT_ATOMS: atom_id res chain seq x y z
N MET A 1 22.76 15.38 -24.63
CA MET A 1 21.30 15.26 -24.50
C MET A 1 20.66 15.84 -25.75
N SER A 2 20.01 15.02 -26.58
CA SER A 2 19.41 15.50 -27.85
C SER A 2 18.10 16.27 -27.60
N ARG A 3 17.86 17.34 -28.37
CA ARG A 3 16.59 18.11 -28.34
C ARG A 3 15.36 17.22 -28.60
N SER A 4 15.49 16.19 -29.44
CA SER A 4 14.39 15.26 -29.73
C SER A 4 13.95 14.45 -28.50
N ALA A 5 14.89 14.05 -27.65
CA ALA A 5 14.59 13.33 -26.40
C ALA A 5 13.86 14.25 -25.39
N TYR A 6 14.24 15.53 -25.33
CA TYR A 6 13.59 16.51 -24.46
C TYR A 6 12.13 16.76 -24.86
N TYR A 7 11.85 16.96 -26.15
CA TYR A 7 10.49 17.17 -26.62
C TYR A 7 9.63 15.90 -26.56
N ALA A 8 10.21 14.72 -26.77
CA ALA A 8 9.51 13.45 -26.56
C ALA A 8 9.08 13.27 -25.09
N TRP A 9 9.96 13.62 -24.14
CA TRP A 9 9.62 13.62 -22.71
C TRP A 9 8.51 14.64 -22.39
N GLN A 10 8.57 15.83 -22.99
CA GLN A 10 7.56 16.87 -22.78
C GLN A 10 6.19 16.47 -23.35
N ALA A 11 6.16 15.85 -24.54
CA ALA A 11 4.95 15.35 -25.18
C ALA A 11 4.31 14.18 -24.40
N ALA A 12 5.09 13.40 -23.65
CA ALA A 12 4.58 12.32 -22.82
C ALA A 12 3.94 12.77 -21.49
N ARG A 13 4.12 14.04 -21.08
CA ARG A 13 3.55 14.61 -19.84
C ARG A 13 2.01 14.53 -19.77
N PRO A 14 1.24 14.93 -20.80
CA PRO A 14 -0.22 14.81 -20.77
C PRO A 14 -0.69 13.35 -20.62
N ALA A 15 -0.08 12.40 -21.33
CA ALA A 15 -0.41 10.98 -21.19
C ALA A 15 -0.14 10.45 -19.78
N ARG A 16 0.91 10.94 -19.10
CA ARG A 16 1.16 10.61 -17.69
C ARG A 16 0.08 11.16 -16.75
N ARG A 17 -0.41 12.39 -16.97
CA ARG A 17 -1.49 12.98 -16.18
C ARG A 17 -2.80 12.19 -16.30
N VAL A 18 -3.15 11.73 -17.51
CA VAL A 18 -4.36 10.91 -17.73
C VAL A 18 -4.25 9.59 -16.97
N ARG A 19 -3.10 8.92 -17.05
CA ARG A 19 -2.86 7.67 -16.30
C ARG A 19 -2.97 7.89 -14.79
N GLN A 20 -2.47 9.02 -14.30
CA GLN A 20 -2.50 9.34 -12.89
C GLN A 20 -3.93 9.59 -12.39
N ARG A 21 -4.76 10.32 -13.15
CA ARG A 21 -6.19 10.48 -12.83
C ARG A 21 -6.93 9.15 -12.76
N ALA A 22 -6.66 8.24 -13.70
CA ALA A 22 -7.25 6.90 -13.67
C ALA A 22 -6.77 6.07 -12.46
N GLU A 23 -5.56 6.31 -11.96
CA GLU A 23 -5.08 5.72 -10.70
C GLU A 23 -5.78 6.33 -9.48
N ASP A 24 -5.96 7.66 -9.46
CA ASP A 24 -6.66 8.36 -8.39
C ASP A 24 -8.12 7.89 -8.26
N GLU A 25 -8.83 7.74 -9.39
CA GLU A 25 -10.19 7.18 -9.42
C GLU A 25 -10.23 5.76 -8.85
N LEU A 26 -9.22 4.94 -9.18
CA LEU A 26 -9.12 3.58 -8.68
C LEU A 26 -8.83 3.54 -7.18
N VAL A 27 -8.01 4.46 -6.69
CA VAL A 27 -7.71 4.61 -5.26
C VAL A 27 -8.96 4.98 -4.48
N ASP A 28 -9.80 5.87 -5.01
CA ASP A 28 -11.05 6.24 -4.35
C ASP A 28 -12.03 5.06 -4.28
N GLN A 29 -12.12 4.24 -5.33
CA GLN A 29 -12.89 3.00 -5.27
C GLN A 29 -12.35 2.03 -4.21
N ILE A 30 -11.02 1.87 -4.12
CA ILE A 30 -10.37 1.06 -3.09
C ILE A 30 -10.70 1.60 -1.68
N ARG A 31 -10.69 2.92 -1.48
CA ARG A 31 -11.04 3.55 -0.19
C ARG A 31 -12.48 3.25 0.21
N VAL A 32 -13.43 3.36 -0.71
CA VAL A 32 -14.85 3.06 -0.45
C VAL A 32 -15.02 1.59 -0.01
N LEU A 33 -14.42 0.66 -0.76
CA LEU A 33 -14.47 -0.77 -0.44
C LEU A 33 -13.77 -1.09 0.90
N HIS A 34 -12.64 -0.44 1.17
CA HIS A 34 -11.89 -0.63 2.41
C HIS A 34 -12.65 -0.07 3.63
N ALA A 35 -13.28 1.10 3.49
CA ALA A 35 -14.09 1.73 4.52
C ALA A 35 -15.34 0.90 4.84
N GLY A 36 -16.03 0.38 3.81
CA GLY A 36 -17.18 -0.53 3.99
C GLY A 36 -16.82 -1.81 4.76
N SER A 37 -15.56 -2.24 4.68
CA SER A 37 -15.04 -3.40 5.42
C SER A 37 -14.36 -3.05 6.76
N ARG A 38 -14.51 -1.82 7.28
CA ARG A 38 -13.84 -1.34 8.51
C ARG A 38 -12.31 -1.50 8.49
N GLY A 39 -11.71 -1.41 7.31
CA GLY A 39 -10.27 -1.54 7.12
C GLY A 39 -9.69 -2.94 7.34
N ALA A 40 -10.53 -3.98 7.35
CA ALA A 40 -10.09 -5.37 7.50
C ALA A 40 -9.58 -5.98 6.18
N TYR A 41 -10.01 -5.47 5.02
CA TYR A 41 -9.67 -6.06 3.72
C TYR A 41 -8.31 -5.56 3.23
N GLY A 42 -7.42 -6.52 3.00
CA GLY A 42 -6.15 -6.33 2.29
C GLY A 42 -6.31 -6.46 0.76
N ALA A 43 -5.19 -6.32 0.05
CA ALA A 43 -5.14 -6.30 -1.42
C ALA A 43 -5.87 -7.49 -2.10
N PRO A 44 -5.78 -8.75 -1.64
CA PRO A 44 -6.46 -9.86 -2.31
C PRO A 44 -8.00 -9.74 -2.28
N ARG A 45 -8.55 -9.28 -1.14
CA ARG A 45 -10.00 -9.11 -0.97
C ARG A 45 -10.52 -7.90 -1.72
N ILE A 46 -9.75 -6.81 -1.76
CA ILE A 46 -10.10 -5.64 -2.55
C ILE A 46 -10.02 -5.96 -4.05
N HIS A 47 -9.00 -6.71 -4.50
CA HIS A 47 -8.91 -7.17 -5.89
C HIS A 47 -10.11 -8.05 -6.29
N ALA A 48 -10.53 -8.99 -5.43
CA ALA A 48 -11.71 -9.79 -5.66
C ALA A 48 -13.00 -8.95 -5.74
N ALA A 49 -13.14 -7.93 -4.89
CA ALA A 49 -14.27 -7.00 -4.95
C ALA A 49 -14.26 -6.14 -6.23
N LEU A 50 -13.10 -5.68 -6.67
CA LEU A 50 -12.94 -4.94 -7.93
C LEU A 50 -13.26 -5.83 -9.15
N ARG A 51 -12.84 -7.10 -9.13
CA ARG A 51 -13.19 -8.08 -10.18
C ARG A 51 -14.69 -8.33 -10.27
N ARG A 52 -15.40 -8.35 -9.12
CA ARG A 52 -16.88 -8.44 -9.10
C ARG A 52 -17.55 -7.18 -9.62
N ALA A 53 -16.91 -6.01 -9.46
CA ALA A 53 -17.34 -4.75 -10.05
C ALA A 53 -16.87 -4.57 -11.51
N GLU A 54 -16.53 -5.67 -12.20
CA GLU A 54 -16.06 -5.71 -13.60
C GLU A 54 -14.80 -4.88 -13.91
N ARG A 55 -14.07 -4.43 -12.88
CA ARG A 55 -12.80 -3.74 -13.04
C ARG A 55 -11.66 -4.76 -13.15
N VAL A 56 -11.12 -4.91 -14.36
CA VAL A 56 -9.92 -5.74 -14.61
C VAL A 56 -8.67 -4.98 -14.21
N VAL A 57 -8.18 -5.23 -12.99
CA VAL A 57 -7.02 -4.56 -12.41
C VAL A 57 -6.07 -5.61 -11.87
N ASN A 58 -4.78 -5.50 -12.17
CA ASN A 58 -3.79 -6.43 -11.64
C ASN A 58 -3.69 -6.31 -10.11
N GLU A 59 -3.65 -7.43 -9.40
CA GLU A 59 -3.49 -7.47 -7.93
C GLU A 59 -2.26 -6.68 -7.47
N LYS A 60 -1.13 -6.77 -8.18
CA LYS A 60 0.09 -6.00 -7.85
C LYS A 60 -0.13 -4.49 -7.91
N ARG A 61 -1.01 -4.03 -8.81
CA ARG A 61 -1.36 -2.61 -8.93
C ARG A 61 -2.21 -2.17 -7.74
N VAL A 62 -3.17 -2.99 -7.32
CA VAL A 62 -3.98 -2.76 -6.12
C VAL A 62 -3.09 -2.70 -4.88
N GLU A 63 -2.18 -3.66 -4.73
CA GLU A 63 -1.22 -3.69 -3.61
C GLU A 63 -0.34 -2.43 -3.57
N ARG A 64 0.24 -2.04 -4.72
CA ARG A 64 1.05 -0.82 -4.82
C ARG A 64 0.26 0.41 -4.37
N LEU A 65 -0.96 0.59 -4.90
CA LEU A 65 -1.80 1.74 -4.58
C LEU A 65 -2.25 1.74 -3.12
N MET A 66 -2.61 0.58 -2.57
CA MET A 66 -2.91 0.46 -1.15
C MET A 66 -1.71 0.86 -0.28
N ARG A 67 -0.49 0.45 -0.65
CA ARG A 67 0.74 0.81 0.07
C ARG A 67 1.05 2.30 -0.02
N GLU A 68 0.94 2.87 -1.21
CA GLU A 68 1.23 4.28 -1.50
C GLU A 68 0.28 5.22 -0.75
N HIS A 69 -1.01 4.87 -0.70
CA HIS A 69 -2.04 5.63 0.00
C HIS A 69 -2.22 5.23 1.47
N ARG A 70 -1.35 4.37 2.01
CA ARG A 70 -1.39 3.85 3.39
C ARG A 70 -2.75 3.23 3.76
N ILE A 71 -3.44 2.66 2.77
CA ILE A 71 -4.70 1.95 2.91
C ILE A 71 -4.37 0.53 3.34
N GLY A 72 -4.41 0.29 4.64
CA GLY A 72 -4.06 -0.99 5.22
C GLY A 72 -4.44 -1.03 6.68
N ARG A 73 -4.35 -2.21 7.28
CA ARG A 73 -4.60 -2.37 8.70
C ARG A 73 -3.65 -1.44 9.45
N ALA A 74 -4.18 -0.58 10.31
CA ALA A 74 -3.36 0.17 11.26
C ALA A 74 -2.67 -0.84 12.19
N THR A 75 -1.52 -1.35 11.78
CA THR A 75 -0.69 -2.19 12.62
C THR A 75 -0.16 -1.29 13.72
N ARG A 76 -0.73 -1.40 14.93
CA ARG A 76 -0.14 -0.81 16.13
C ARG A 76 1.32 -1.26 16.15
N ARG A 77 2.27 -0.35 15.92
CA ARG A 77 3.70 -0.62 16.09
C ARG A 77 3.86 -1.20 17.50
N ARG A 78 4.20 -2.48 17.59
CA ARG A 78 4.51 -3.14 18.87
C ARG A 78 5.79 -2.46 19.36
N ARG A 79 5.71 -1.62 20.38
CA ARG A 79 6.91 -1.10 21.06
C ARG A 79 7.57 -2.31 21.72
N VAL A 80 8.67 -2.78 21.15
CA VAL A 80 9.51 -3.79 21.79
C VAL A 80 10.13 -3.11 23.00
N GLY A 81 9.63 -3.42 24.20
CA GLY A 81 10.21 -2.93 25.44
C GLY A 81 11.58 -3.56 25.62
N LEU A 82 12.65 -2.80 25.40
CA LEU A 82 14.01 -3.22 25.71
C LEU A 82 14.21 -3.10 27.23
N THR A 83 13.66 -4.02 27.99
CA THR A 83 13.97 -4.17 29.42
C THR A 83 14.19 -5.64 29.70
N ARG A 84 15.40 -6.12 29.40
CA ARG A 84 15.83 -7.45 29.83
C ARG A 84 16.10 -7.37 31.33
N ARG A 85 15.19 -7.90 32.16
CA ARG A 85 15.44 -8.07 33.59
C ARG A 85 16.66 -8.99 33.73
N ARG A 86 17.77 -8.47 34.26
CA ARG A 86 19.00 -9.24 34.52
C ARG A 86 18.64 -10.30 35.56
N SER A 87 18.53 -11.57 35.15
CA SER A 87 18.32 -12.67 36.09
C SER A 87 19.52 -12.75 37.03
N GLY A 88 19.26 -12.56 38.32
CA GLY A 88 20.27 -12.55 39.37
C GLY A 88 20.81 -13.95 39.66
N ARG A 89 22.14 -14.00 39.80
CA ARG A 89 22.96 -14.78 40.75
C ARG A 89 22.31 -16.04 41.36
N SER A 90 22.86 -17.21 41.02
CA SER A 90 22.82 -18.41 41.88
C SER A 90 24.22 -18.66 42.44
N LEU A 91 24.33 -18.75 43.78
CA LEU A 91 25.55 -19.13 44.53
C LEU A 91 25.72 -20.66 44.50
N PRO A 92 26.95 -21.21 44.69
CA PRO A 92 27.21 -22.65 44.60
C PRO A 92 26.75 -23.41 45.86
N PRO A 93 26.38 -24.70 45.74
CA PRO A 93 26.16 -25.55 46.89
C PRO A 93 27.47 -26.03 47.53
N THR A 94 27.44 -26.18 48.86
CA THR A 94 28.48 -26.60 49.82
C THR A 94 29.23 -27.87 49.48
#